data_AF-A0A8J7YX39-F1
#
_entry.id   AF-A0A8J7YX39-F1
#
_cell.length_a   1.000
_cell.length_b   1.000
_cell.length_c   1.000
_cell.angle_alpha   90.00
_cell.angle_beta   90.00
_cell.angle_gamma   90.00
#
_symmetry.space_group_name_H-M   'P 1'
#
loop_
_entity.id
_entity.type
_entity.pdbx_description
1 polymer ?
#
loop_
_entity_poly.entity_id
_entity_poly.type
_entity_poly.pdbx_seq_one_letter_code
_entity_poly.pdbx_strand_id
1 'polypeptide(L)'
;MKYDSLNYQPENAEVSVYECEIHLKFRLIEEKGVLQDREQLLEMLIDAFSCGSDEYLEPMQIKVNAAEISELEASPQMRRQLIRLRNSND
;
A
#
# COMPACT_ATOMS: atom_id res chain seq x y z
N MET A 1 25.83 37.54 -23.63
CA MET A 1 24.95 37.72 -22.46
C MET A 1 24.64 36.33 -21.92
N LYS A 2 24.97 36.07 -20.64
CA LYS A 2 24.44 34.91 -19.90
C LYS A 2 22.97 35.16 -19.57
N TYR A 3 22.16 34.11 -19.56
CA TYR A 3 21.05 33.76 -18.66
C TYR A 3 20.30 32.60 -19.38
N ASP A 4 20.59 31.36 -19.02
CA ASP A 4 19.84 30.55 -18.04
C ASP A 4 18.33 30.59 -18.26
N SER A 5 17.76 29.48 -18.75
CA SER A 5 16.32 29.12 -18.78
C SER A 5 16.18 27.85 -19.64
N LEU A 6 15.77 26.68 -19.18
CA LEU A 6 15.17 26.21 -17.95
C LEU A 6 15.63 24.75 -17.81
N ASN A 7 16.12 24.35 -16.63
CA ASN A 7 16.13 22.94 -16.27
C ASN A 7 14.68 22.45 -16.38
N TYR A 8 14.36 21.76 -17.46
CA TYR A 8 13.21 20.87 -17.50
C TYR A 8 13.57 19.74 -16.54
N GLN A 9 13.24 19.92 -15.26
CA GLN A 9 13.11 18.76 -14.39
C GLN A 9 11.79 18.13 -14.81
N PRO A 10 11.80 16.90 -15.35
CA PRO A 10 10.58 16.12 -15.32
C PRO A 10 10.15 16.12 -13.86
N GLU A 11 8.86 16.31 -13.57
CA GLU A 11 8.30 15.95 -12.28
C GLU A 11 8.57 14.46 -12.08
N ASN A 12 9.75 14.15 -11.54
CA ASN A 12 10.18 12.82 -11.16
C ASN A 12 9.10 12.34 -10.22
N ALA A 13 8.38 11.26 -10.57
CA ALA A 13 7.41 10.68 -9.66
C ALA A 13 8.11 10.49 -8.30
N GLU A 14 7.67 11.27 -7.31
CA GLU A 14 8.32 11.40 -6.02
C GLU A 14 7.96 10.15 -5.20
N VAL A 15 8.62 9.03 -5.54
CA VAL A 15 8.40 7.74 -4.88
C VAL A 15 9.24 7.68 -3.61
N SER A 16 8.56 7.45 -2.49
CA SER A 16 9.13 7.29 -1.16
C SER A 16 8.70 5.95 -0.52
N VAL A 17 9.26 5.64 0.66
CA VAL A 17 8.88 4.45 1.44
C VAL A 17 7.92 4.86 2.53
N TYR A 18 6.80 4.14 2.63
CA TYR A 18 5.84 4.32 3.71
C TYR A 18 5.78 3.06 4.57
N GLU A 19 5.82 3.26 5.88
CA GLU A 19 5.40 2.25 6.84
C GLU A 19 3.87 2.33 6.97
N CYS A 20 3.21 1.21 6.69
CA CYS A 20 1.76 1.10 6.70
C CYS A 20 1.32 0.11 7.77
N GLU A 21 0.36 0.53 8.59
CA GLU A 21 -0.24 -0.30 9.63
C GLU A 21 -1.75 -0.25 9.52
N ILE A 22 -2.37 -1.43 9.42
CA ILE A 22 -3.81 -1.58 9.22
C ILE A 22 -4.35 -2.48 10.32
N HIS A 23 -5.33 -1.97 11.08
CA HIS A 23 -6.11 -2.75 12.03
C HIS A 23 -7.58 -2.75 11.61
N LEU A 24 -8.06 -3.92 11.22
CA LEU A 24 -9.43 -4.14 10.80
C LEU A 24 -10.11 -5.10 11.77
N LYS A 25 -11.29 -4.71 12.23
CA LYS A 25 -12.22 -5.59 12.93
C LYS A 25 -13.57 -5.44 12.27
N PHE A 26 -14.14 -6.56 11.82
CA PHE A 26 -15.43 -6.60 11.16
C PHE A 26 -16.11 -7.94 11.42
N ARG A 27 -17.42 -8.00 11.17
CA ARG A 27 -18.19 -9.25 11.10
C ARG A 27 -18.47 -9.55 9.64
N LEU A 28 -18.44 -10.84 9.29
CA LEU A 28 -18.67 -11.32 7.93
C LEU A 28 -19.63 -12.51 7.99
N ILE A 29 -20.65 -12.50 7.14
CA ILE A 29 -21.47 -13.68 6.82
C ILE A 29 -20.77 -14.40 5.67
N GLU A 30 -20.38 -15.66 5.89
CA GLU A 30 -19.87 -16.50 4.82
C GLU A 30 -20.20 -18.00 5.00
N GLU A 31 -20.03 -18.78 3.93
CA GLU A 31 -20.20 -20.23 3.95
C GLU A 31 -19.25 -20.93 4.93
N LYS A 32 -19.75 -22.01 5.54
CA LYS A 32 -18.96 -22.81 6.48
C LYS A 32 -17.85 -23.52 5.73
N GLY A 33 -16.62 -23.37 6.20
CA GLY A 33 -15.45 -24.02 5.62
C GLY A 33 -14.58 -23.09 4.78
N VAL A 34 -15.15 -21.98 4.29
CA VAL A 34 -14.41 -20.98 3.50
C VAL A 34 -13.24 -20.39 4.29
N LEU A 35 -13.42 -20.16 5.59
CA LEU A 35 -12.38 -19.64 6.48
C LEU A 35 -11.36 -20.70 6.98
N GLN A 36 -11.40 -21.94 6.48
CA GLN A 36 -10.51 -23.00 6.95
C GLN A 36 -9.16 -23.04 6.23
N ASP A 37 -9.07 -22.46 5.03
CA ASP A 37 -7.79 -22.34 4.32
C ASP A 37 -7.00 -21.15 4.88
N ARG A 38 -6.05 -21.45 5.77
CA ARG A 38 -5.20 -20.43 6.39
C ARG A 38 -4.31 -19.68 5.38
N GLU A 39 -3.95 -20.32 4.26
CA GLU A 39 -3.07 -19.70 3.25
C GLU A 39 -3.83 -18.62 2.46
N GLN A 40 -5.12 -18.85 2.20
CA GLN A 40 -5.98 -17.93 1.44
C GLN A 40 -6.81 -16.99 2.32
N LEU A 41 -6.92 -17.28 3.63
CA LEU A 41 -7.78 -16.55 4.55
C LEU A 41 -7.52 -15.04 4.54
N LEU A 42 -6.26 -14.61 4.55
CA LEU A 42 -5.93 -13.19 4.59
C LEU A 42 -6.40 -12.46 3.33
N GLU A 43 -6.10 -13.01 2.16
CA GLU A 43 -6.45 -12.43 0.86
C GLU A 43 -7.97 -12.29 0.74
N MET A 44 -8.70 -13.37 1.03
CA MET A 44 -10.16 -13.37 1.03
C MET A 44 -10.78 -12.36 2.00
N LEU A 45 -10.25 -12.24 3.21
CA LEU A 45 -10.74 -11.28 4.21
C LEU A 45 -10.48 -9.84 3.77
N ILE A 46 -9.34 -9.56 3.14
CA ILE A 46 -9.03 -8.25 2.58
C ILE A 46 -9.95 -7.95 1.39
N ASP A 47 -10.14 -8.90 0.48
CA ASP A 47 -11.01 -8.76 -0.68
C ASP A 47 -12.45 -8.47 -0.27
N ALA A 48 -13.01 -9.27 0.65
CA ALA A 48 -14.34 -9.05 1.20
C ALA A 48 -14.45 -7.66 1.84
N PHE A 49 -13.45 -7.25 2.63
CA PHE A 49 -13.44 -5.92 3.24
C PHE A 49 -13.32 -4.79 2.21
N SER A 50 -12.61 -5.01 1.11
CA SER A 50 -12.42 -4.03 0.03
C SER A 50 -13.68 -3.78 -0.79
N CYS A 51 -14.59 -4.76 -0.88
CA CYS A 51 -15.91 -4.62 -1.49
C CYS A 51 -16.80 -3.60 -0.74
N GLY A 52 -16.48 -3.29 0.51
CA GLY A 52 -17.20 -2.33 1.34
C GLY A 52 -18.22 -2.99 2.27
N SER A 53 -18.88 -2.14 3.08
CA SER A 53 -19.92 -2.60 4.00
C SER A 53 -21.24 -2.80 3.27
N ASP A 54 -21.86 -3.94 3.50
CA ASP A 54 -23.14 -4.34 2.93
C ASP A 54 -23.94 -5.24 3.91
N GLU A 55 -24.90 -6.01 3.42
CA GLU A 55 -25.70 -6.95 4.22
C GLU A 55 -24.89 -8.14 4.77
N TYR A 56 -23.68 -8.38 4.24
CA TYR A 56 -22.80 -9.48 4.60
C TYR A 56 -21.60 -9.03 5.43
N LEU A 57 -21.21 -7.76 5.35
CA LEU A 57 -20.05 -7.20 6.05
C LEU A 57 -20.37 -5.97 6.89
N GLU A 58 -20.11 -6.09 8.20
CA GLU A 58 -20.27 -5.02 9.18
C GLU A 58 -18.89 -4.61 9.75
N PRO A 59 -18.35 -3.42 9.41
CA PRO A 59 -17.12 -2.92 10.02
C PRO A 59 -17.36 -2.50 11.47
N MET A 60 -16.47 -2.91 12.37
CA MET A 60 -16.53 -2.58 13.80
C MET A 60 -15.46 -1.58 14.23
N GLN A 61 -14.21 -1.78 13.77
CA GLN A 61 -13.09 -0.91 14.10
C GLN A 61 -12.13 -0.87 12.91
N ILE A 62 -11.79 0.34 12.50
CA ILE A 62 -10.87 0.58 11.38
C ILE A 62 -9.85 1.59 11.88
N LYS A 63 -8.57 1.21 11.85
CA LYS A 63 -7.45 2.13 12.05
C LYS A 63 -6.43 1.89 10.95
N VAL A 64 -6.11 2.95 10.23
CA VAL A 64 -5.14 2.93 9.14
C VAL A 64 -4.12 4.03 9.42
N ASN A 65 -2.86 3.64 9.48
CA ASN A 65 -1.73 4.54 9.63
C ASN A 65 -0.82 4.35 8.42
N ALA A 66 -0.34 5.45 7.86
CA ALA A 66 0.72 5.45 6.88
C ALA A 66 1.66 6.61 7.21
N ALA A 67 2.94 6.33 7.34
CA ALA A 67 3.96 7.33 7.63
C ALA A 67 5.13 7.14 6.68
N GLU A 68 5.63 8.23 6.10
CA GLU A 68 6.87 8.18 5.33
C GLU A 68 8.04 7.88 6.28
N ILE A 69 8.88 6.93 5.88
CA ILE A 69 10.06 6.51 6.64
C ILE A 69 11.33 6.68 5.80
N SER A 70 12.49 6.55 6.44
CA SER A 70 13.75 6.58 5.71
C SER A 70 13.88 5.37 4.77
N GLU A 71 14.34 5.60 3.54
CA GLU A 71 14.61 4.51 2.60
C GLU A 71 15.62 3.49 3.12
N LEU A 72 16.47 3.90 4.08
CA LEU A 72 17.44 3.01 4.73
C LEU A 72 16.79 1.92 5.57
N GLU A 73 15.54 2.13 6.01
CA GLU A 73 14.74 1.17 6.76
C GLU A 73 14.10 0.11 5.84
N ALA A 74 14.03 0.38 4.54
CA ALA A 74 13.53 -0.57 3.57
C ALA A 74 14.54 -1.69 3.25
N SER A 75 14.01 -2.84 2.80
CA SER A 75 14.86 -3.98 2.41
C SER A 75 15.83 -3.61 1.26
N PRO A 76 16.99 -4.29 1.15
CA PRO A 76 17.90 -4.07 0.02
C PRO A 76 17.24 -4.22 -1.35
N GLN A 77 16.23 -5.09 -1.48
CA GLN A 77 15.46 -5.25 -2.71
C GLN A 77 14.59 -4.03 -3.02
N MET A 78 13.86 -3.50 -2.02
CA MET A 78 13.03 -2.30 -2.19
C MET A 78 13.87 -1.07 -2.52
N ARG A 79 15.02 -0.88 -1.86
CA ARG A 79 15.95 0.22 -2.18
C ARG A 79 16.44 0.19 -3.63
N ARG A 80 16.76 -1.00 -4.14
CA ARG A 80 17.12 -1.16 -5.57
C ARG A 80 15.96 -0.83 -6.49
N GLN A 81 14.72 -1.12 -6.10
CA GLN A 81 13.54 -0.76 -6.90
C GLN A 81 13.28 0.75 -6.88
N LEU A 82 13.44 1.42 -5.74
CA LEU A 82 13.35 2.88 -5.66
C LEU A 82 14.33 3.57 -6.60
N ILE A 83 15.58 3.12 -6.62
CA ILE A 83 16.60 3.62 -7.56
C ILE A 83 16.15 3.43 -9.00
N ARG A 84 15.63 2.24 -9.35
CA ARG A 84 15.14 1.96 -10.71
C ARG A 84 13.95 2.85 -11.10
N LEU A 85 12.99 3.05 -10.19
CA LEU A 85 11.79 3.87 -10.42
C LEU A 85 12.14 5.35 -10.60
N ARG A 86 13.10 5.85 -9.83
CA ARG A 86 13.59 7.23 -9.99
C ARG A 86 14.34 7.42 -11.30
N ASN A 87 15.16 6.44 -11.69
CA ASN A 87 15.92 6.50 -12.94
C ASN A 87 15.10 6.14 -14.19
N SER A 88 13.87 5.63 -14.06
CA SER A 88 12.98 5.33 -15.19
C SER A 88 12.15 6.52 -15.65
N ASN A 89 12.16 7.61 -14.87
CA ASN A 89 11.49 8.88 -15.20
C ASN A 89 12.46 9.93 -15.78
N ASP A 90 13.74 9.57 -15.96
CA ASP A 90 14.75 10.29 -16.74
C ASP A 90 14.83 9.77 -18.19
#